data_AF-A0A402CDT6-F1
#
_entry.id   AF-A0A402CDT6-F1
#
_cell.length_a   1.000
_cell.length_b   1.000
_cell.length_c   1.000
_cell.angle_alpha   90.00
_cell.angle_beta   90.00
_cell.angle_gamma   90.00
#
_symmetry.space_group_name_H-M   'P 1'
#
loop_
_entity.id
_entity.type
_entity.pdbx_description
1 polymer ?
#
loop_
_entity_poly.entity_id
_entity_poly.type
_entity_poly.pdbx_seq_one_letter_code
_entity_poly.pdbx_strand_id
1 'polypeptide(L)'
;MSEHARELTPTPRGPVCCVHVQGAAAYRVGYPPTSWEWTPWVYATDGRFTGRWDDPAGVWRTLYIGATRLACYLEVLAYARKSDELGVALDEIVDNDGGEWPTIAPGRVPRSWMAARVTGSGVISGWFVVPGDTETMATLRTIFRAHAIRLGLADLDTAAIRDGRPRALTQAISQWINTLTDLDNEPVAGIQFDSRHGDNLALWALYERPGDGAVGSKVTPLDFGPVREDDRDLIEAMRLHNLVWDD
;
A
#
# COMPACT_ATOMS: atom_id res chain seq x y z
N MET A 1 11.43 4.68 19.43
CA MET A 1 10.36 3.76 18.99
C MET A 1 9.15 4.07 19.85
N SER A 2 8.10 4.66 19.29
CA SER A 2 6.83 4.75 20.01
C SER A 2 6.27 3.34 20.09
N GLU A 3 6.07 2.84 21.31
CA GLU A 3 5.48 1.53 21.57
C GLU A 3 3.99 1.64 21.26
N HIS A 4 3.60 1.23 20.05
CA HIS A 4 2.19 1.18 19.71
C HIS A 4 1.53 0.04 20.48
N ALA A 5 0.47 0.33 21.23
CA ALA A 5 -0.25 -0.67 21.98
C ALA A 5 -0.85 -1.71 21.02
N ARG A 6 -0.43 -2.97 21.17
CA ARG A 6 -0.96 -4.10 20.40
C ARG A 6 -2.00 -4.80 21.27
N GLU A 7 -3.21 -4.95 20.74
CA GLU A 7 -4.31 -5.57 21.47
C GLU A 7 -5.03 -6.57 20.58
N LEU A 8 -5.58 -7.62 21.20
CA LEU A 8 -6.41 -8.60 20.51
C LEU A 8 -7.86 -8.15 20.55
N THR A 9 -8.41 -7.85 19.39
CA THR A 9 -9.83 -7.54 19.22
C THR A 9 -10.58 -8.81 18.85
N PRO A 10 -11.56 -9.24 19.67
CA PRO A 10 -12.35 -10.43 19.35
C PRO A 10 -13.25 -10.15 18.14
N THR A 11 -13.34 -11.11 17.22
CA THR A 11 -14.32 -11.08 16.13
C THR A 11 -15.12 -12.40 16.13
N PRO A 12 -16.31 -12.45 15.50
CA PRO A 12 -17.06 -13.69 15.34
C PRO A 12 -16.29 -14.82 14.63
N ARG A 13 -15.18 -14.51 13.96
CA ARG A 13 -14.36 -15.47 13.21
C ARG A 13 -13.04 -15.84 13.91
N GLY A 14 -12.77 -15.26 15.07
CA GLY A 14 -11.51 -15.38 15.80
C GLY A 14 -10.90 -14.01 16.14
N PRO A 15 -9.96 -13.94 17.09
CA PRO A 15 -9.32 -12.68 17.44
C PRO A 15 -8.44 -12.16 16.30
N VAL A 16 -8.32 -10.84 16.18
CA VAL A 16 -7.34 -10.18 15.32
C VAL A 16 -6.49 -9.25 16.17
N CYS A 17 -5.20 -9.17 15.85
CA CYS A 17 -4.32 -8.17 16.43
C CYS A 17 -4.58 -6.81 15.78
N CYS A 18 -4.88 -5.84 16.62
CA CYS A 18 -4.98 -4.43 16.28
C CYS A 18 -3.85 -3.67 16.95
N VAL A 19 -3.38 -2.62 16.28
CA VAL A 19 -2.41 -1.67 16.81
C VAL A 19 -3.10 -0.33 16.97
N HIS A 20 -3.09 0.23 18.17
CA HIS A 20 -3.54 1.59 18.38
C HIS A 20 -2.41 2.56 18.04
N VAL A 21 -2.70 3.41 17.07
CA VAL A 21 -1.81 4.47 16.64
C VAL A 21 -2.38 5.80 17.11
N GLN A 22 -1.58 6.59 17.82
CA GLN A 22 -1.99 7.90 18.32
C GLN A 22 -0.96 8.96 17.91
N GLY A 23 -1.30 9.74 16.89
CA GLY A 23 -0.47 10.82 16.39
C GLY A 23 0.86 10.36 15.80
N ALA A 24 0.92 9.16 15.20
CA ALA A 24 2.16 8.67 14.60
C ALA A 24 2.49 9.45 13.33
N ALA A 25 3.78 9.73 13.15
CA ALA A 25 4.28 10.35 11.93
C ALA A 25 3.96 9.48 10.71
N ALA A 26 3.46 10.13 9.68
CA ALA A 26 2.96 9.51 8.47
C ALA A 26 3.43 10.28 7.25
N TYR A 27 3.79 9.53 6.20
CA TYR A 27 4.28 10.08 4.95
C TYR A 27 3.50 9.50 3.78
N ARG A 28 3.35 10.29 2.73
CA ARG A 28 2.74 9.83 1.48
C ARG A 28 3.48 10.45 0.29
N VAL A 29 3.61 9.67 -0.77
CA VAL A 29 3.98 10.16 -2.11
C VAL A 29 2.76 9.94 -2.99
N GLY A 30 2.15 11.03 -3.42
CA GLY A 30 0.88 11.01 -4.14
C GLY A 30 0.86 12.03 -5.27
N TYR A 31 -0.34 12.37 -5.70
CA TYR A 31 -0.57 13.37 -6.74
C TYR A 31 -1.07 14.67 -6.12
N PRO A 32 -0.88 15.81 -6.81
CA PRO A 32 -1.46 17.09 -6.41
C PRO A 32 -2.98 16.98 -6.17
N PRO A 33 -3.55 17.82 -5.29
CA PRO A 33 -2.93 19.03 -4.72
C PRO A 33 -2.08 18.81 -3.45
N THR A 34 -2.43 17.89 -2.55
CA THR A 34 -1.82 17.80 -1.21
C THR A 34 -1.17 16.46 -0.89
N SER A 35 -1.25 15.47 -1.78
CA SER A 35 -0.94 14.06 -1.52
C SER A 35 -1.80 13.37 -0.46
N TRP A 36 -2.74 14.03 0.22
CA TRP A 36 -3.55 13.46 1.31
C TRP A 36 -5.01 13.22 0.94
N GLU A 37 -5.46 13.84 -0.14
CA GLU A 37 -6.82 13.63 -0.64
C GLU A 37 -7.01 12.19 -1.12
N TRP A 38 -8.25 11.73 -0.96
CA TRP A 38 -8.69 10.49 -1.55
C TRP A 38 -8.56 10.55 -3.08
N THR A 39 -7.99 9.50 -3.67
CA THR A 39 -7.88 9.43 -5.14
C THR A 39 -9.27 9.57 -5.78
N PRO A 40 -9.45 10.49 -6.73
CA PRO A 40 -10.73 10.64 -7.43
C PRO A 40 -11.14 9.36 -8.17
N TRP A 41 -12.43 9.01 -8.12
CA TRP A 41 -12.98 7.82 -8.78
C TRP A 41 -12.78 7.78 -10.31
N VAL A 42 -12.54 8.93 -10.96
CA VAL A 42 -12.21 8.99 -12.38
C VAL A 42 -10.92 8.24 -12.75
N TYR A 43 -10.04 8.00 -11.76
CA TYR A 43 -8.81 7.21 -11.95
C TYR A 43 -9.00 5.72 -11.65
N ALA A 44 -10.21 5.28 -11.29
CA ALA A 44 -10.50 3.88 -11.10
C ALA A 44 -10.68 3.17 -12.44
N THR A 45 -10.24 1.92 -12.54
CA THR A 45 -10.45 1.06 -13.71
C THR A 45 -11.63 0.16 -13.44
N ASP A 46 -12.66 0.19 -14.30
CA ASP A 46 -13.92 -0.54 -14.09
C ASP A 46 -14.53 -0.31 -12.70
N GLY A 47 -14.48 0.94 -12.23
CA GLY A 47 -14.98 1.36 -10.93
C GLY A 47 -14.13 0.92 -9.73
N ARG A 48 -12.93 0.36 -9.94
CA ARG A 48 -12.08 -0.17 -8.87
C ARG A 48 -10.65 0.35 -8.92
N PHE A 49 -10.06 0.51 -7.75
CA PHE A 49 -8.62 0.66 -7.59
C PHE A 49 -7.96 -0.72 -7.40
N THR A 50 -6.68 -0.82 -7.73
CA THR A 50 -5.98 -2.10 -7.87
C THR A 50 -4.85 -2.28 -6.85
N GLY A 51 -4.85 -1.51 -5.77
CA GLY A 51 -3.98 -1.72 -4.62
C GLY A 51 -4.25 -3.06 -3.92
N ARG A 52 -3.27 -3.48 -3.11
CA ARG A 52 -3.30 -4.76 -2.40
C ARG A 52 -4.45 -4.86 -1.40
N TRP A 53 -4.75 -3.75 -0.73
CA TRP A 53 -5.77 -3.59 0.30
C TRP A 53 -6.91 -2.68 -0.17
N ASP A 54 -7.17 -2.67 -1.48
CA ASP A 54 -8.28 -1.90 -2.05
C ASP A 54 -9.56 -2.73 -2.05
N ASP A 55 -10.70 -2.06 -2.11
CA ASP A 55 -11.99 -2.73 -2.16
C ASP A 55 -12.17 -3.50 -3.48
N PRO A 56 -12.39 -4.83 -3.44
CA PRO A 56 -12.70 -5.60 -4.64
C PRO A 56 -14.08 -5.24 -5.24
N ALA A 57 -14.94 -4.54 -4.50
CA ALA A 57 -16.26 -4.10 -4.95
C ALA A 57 -16.31 -2.64 -5.46
N GLY A 58 -15.29 -1.82 -5.22
CA GLY A 58 -15.25 -0.42 -5.68
C GLY A 58 -16.21 0.53 -4.95
N VAL A 59 -16.50 0.26 -3.68
CA VAL A 59 -17.41 1.03 -2.82
C VAL A 59 -16.68 2.05 -1.96
N TRP A 60 -15.44 1.74 -1.53
CA TRP A 60 -14.61 2.63 -0.70
C TRP A 60 -13.18 2.72 -1.22
N ARG A 61 -12.50 3.82 -0.88
CA ARG A 61 -11.12 4.08 -1.26
C ARG A 61 -10.14 3.73 -0.14
N THR A 62 -8.89 3.53 -0.52
CA THR A 62 -7.78 3.28 0.40
C THR A 62 -6.67 4.32 0.20
N LEU A 63 -6.10 4.80 1.30
CA LEU A 63 -4.88 5.60 1.31
C LEU A 63 -3.68 4.74 1.72
N TYR A 64 -2.67 4.67 0.88
CA TYR A 64 -1.39 4.04 1.24
C TYR A 64 -0.45 5.08 1.81
N ILE A 65 0.05 4.79 3.01
CA ILE A 65 0.83 5.70 3.85
C ILE A 65 2.04 4.91 4.38
N GLY A 66 3.19 5.56 4.52
CA GLY A 66 4.38 4.96 5.13
C GLY A 66 4.76 5.62 6.45
N ALA A 67 5.40 4.85 7.33
CA ALA A 67 6.01 5.36 8.56
C ALA A 67 7.22 6.25 8.29
N THR A 68 7.82 6.13 7.10
CA THR A 68 8.90 6.97 6.62
C THR A 68 8.65 7.34 5.16
N ARG A 69 9.17 8.49 4.73
CA ARG A 69 9.15 8.88 3.32
C ARG A 69 9.94 7.91 2.45
N LEU A 70 11.05 7.34 2.96
CA LEU A 70 11.79 6.27 2.30
C LEU A 70 10.90 5.06 1.98
N ALA A 71 10.10 4.58 2.93
CA ALA A 71 9.18 3.47 2.71
C ALA A 71 8.16 3.78 1.60
N CYS A 72 7.64 5.01 1.54
CA CYS A 72 6.77 5.45 0.46
C CYS A 72 7.47 5.40 -0.90
N TYR A 73 8.68 5.97 -1.00
CA TYR A 73 9.45 5.95 -2.25
C TYR A 73 9.76 4.54 -2.73
N LEU A 74 10.13 3.63 -1.82
CA LEU A 74 10.37 2.23 -2.15
C LEU A 74 9.13 1.59 -2.80
N GLU A 75 7.92 1.85 -2.30
CA GLU A 75 6.70 1.31 -2.91
C GLU A 75 6.37 1.96 -4.26
N VAL A 76 6.43 3.30 -4.37
CA VAL A 76 6.01 4.00 -5.61
C VAL A 76 7.00 3.87 -6.76
N LEU A 77 8.27 3.56 -6.46
CA LEU A 77 9.31 3.30 -7.48
C LEU A 77 9.44 1.82 -7.82
N ALA A 78 8.72 0.93 -7.13
CA ALA A 78 8.86 -0.51 -7.32
C ALA A 78 8.57 -0.98 -8.75
N TYR A 79 7.75 -0.25 -9.50
CA TYR A 79 7.42 -0.57 -10.90
C TYR A 79 8.62 -0.46 -11.85
N ALA A 80 9.60 0.39 -11.52
CA ALA A 80 10.77 0.64 -12.34
C ALA A 80 11.93 -0.32 -12.02
N ARG A 81 11.79 -1.19 -11.02
CA ARG A 81 12.83 -2.16 -10.68
C ARG A 81 13.09 -3.09 -11.85
N LYS A 82 14.37 -3.41 -12.05
CA LYS A 82 14.76 -4.52 -12.93
C LYS A 82 14.13 -5.81 -12.39
N SER A 83 13.47 -6.55 -13.26
CA SER A 83 12.97 -7.89 -12.99
C SER A 83 13.48 -8.78 -14.11
N ASP A 84 14.26 -9.79 -13.75
CA ASP A 84 14.84 -10.73 -14.71
C ASP A 84 13.74 -11.52 -15.43
N GLU A 85 12.64 -11.83 -14.73
CA GLU A 85 11.44 -12.46 -15.30
C GLU A 85 10.72 -11.57 -16.32
N LEU A 86 10.61 -10.27 -16.06
CA LEU A 86 10.06 -9.30 -17.02
C LEU A 86 11.04 -9.04 -18.17
N GLY A 87 12.36 -9.05 -17.92
CA GLY A 87 13.38 -8.92 -18.96
C GLY A 87 13.30 -10.06 -19.96
N VAL A 88 13.22 -11.30 -19.49
CA VAL A 88 13.03 -12.49 -20.34
C VAL A 88 11.69 -12.46 -21.06
N ALA A 89 10.60 -12.09 -20.38
CA ALA A 89 9.27 -12.00 -21.01
C ALA A 89 9.15 -10.88 -22.05
N LEU A 90 9.92 -9.78 -21.93
CA LEU A 90 9.98 -8.69 -22.91
C LEU A 90 10.86 -9.07 -24.12
N ASP A 91 11.98 -9.77 -23.89
CA ASP A 91 12.85 -10.29 -24.96
C ASP A 91 12.14 -11.34 -25.85
N GLU A 92 11.10 -12.00 -25.33
CA GLU A 92 10.25 -12.95 -26.08
C GLU A 92 9.15 -12.28 -26.93
N ILE A 93 8.89 -10.98 -26.74
CA ILE A 93 7.91 -10.24 -27.54
C ILE A 93 8.56 -9.79 -28.85
N VAL A 94 8.20 -10.44 -29.96
CA VAL A 94 8.57 -10.01 -31.32
C VAL A 94 7.67 -8.83 -31.73
N ASP A 95 8.27 -7.65 -31.84
CA ASP A 95 7.60 -6.43 -32.32
C ASP A 95 7.16 -6.61 -33.77
N ASN A 96 5.84 -6.67 -34.03
CA ASN A 96 5.30 -6.84 -35.39
C ASN A 96 4.74 -5.54 -35.99
N ASP A 97 4.67 -4.46 -35.20
CA ASP A 97 4.17 -3.15 -35.64
C ASP A 97 5.17 -2.07 -35.24
N GLY A 98 5.90 -1.51 -36.23
CA GLY A 98 7.00 -0.54 -36.05
C GLY A 98 6.61 0.85 -35.53
N GLY A 99 5.81 0.93 -34.47
CA GLY A 99 5.55 2.15 -33.71
C GLY A 99 6.44 2.19 -32.48
N GLU A 100 7.46 3.05 -32.47
CA GLU A 100 8.26 3.35 -31.29
C GLU A 100 7.40 4.05 -30.23
N TRP A 101 6.75 3.28 -29.36
CA TRP A 101 6.33 3.78 -28.06
C TRP A 101 7.55 3.66 -27.13
N PRO A 102 8.12 4.76 -26.61
CA PRO A 102 9.30 4.66 -25.76
C PRO A 102 8.94 3.91 -24.48
N THR A 103 9.32 2.63 -24.43
CA THR A 103 9.29 1.82 -23.22
C THR A 103 10.48 2.23 -22.37
N ILE A 104 10.22 2.87 -21.23
CA ILE A 104 11.27 3.21 -20.27
C ILE A 104 11.92 1.90 -19.83
N ALA A 105 13.22 1.77 -20.09
CA ALA A 105 13.93 0.54 -19.79
C ALA A 105 13.90 0.24 -18.28
N PRO A 106 13.78 -1.05 -17.87
CA PRO A 106 13.85 -1.41 -16.46
C PRO A 106 15.13 -0.86 -15.80
N GLY A 107 14.98 -0.34 -14.59
CA GLY A 107 16.05 0.36 -13.87
C GLY A 107 16.16 1.84 -14.19
N ARG A 108 15.29 2.40 -15.04
CA ARG A 108 15.25 3.83 -15.36
C ARG A 108 13.94 4.47 -14.93
N VAL A 109 14.01 5.73 -14.51
CA VAL A 109 12.86 6.54 -14.13
C VAL A 109 12.99 7.90 -14.81
N PRO A 110 12.00 8.39 -15.58
CA PRO A 110 12.09 9.72 -16.18
C PRO A 110 11.89 10.80 -15.12
N ARG A 111 12.58 11.94 -15.26
CA ARG A 111 12.40 13.07 -14.32
C ARG A 111 10.98 13.62 -14.28
N SER A 112 10.22 13.45 -15.37
CA SER A 112 8.78 13.78 -15.41
C SER A 112 7.95 13.01 -14.36
N TRP A 113 8.46 11.88 -13.86
CA TRP A 113 7.85 11.15 -12.75
C TRP A 113 7.72 12.01 -11.47
N MET A 114 8.73 12.85 -11.19
CA MET A 114 8.71 13.77 -10.04
C MET A 114 7.70 14.89 -10.25
N ALA A 115 7.66 15.48 -11.46
CA ALA A 115 6.79 16.61 -11.78
C ALA A 115 5.30 16.29 -11.60
N ALA A 116 4.91 15.03 -11.76
CA ALA A 116 3.54 14.58 -11.55
C ALA A 116 3.18 14.35 -10.07
N ARG A 117 4.12 14.46 -9.13
CA ARG A 117 3.95 13.99 -7.75
C ARG A 117 4.26 15.05 -6.70
N VAL A 118 3.64 14.86 -5.55
CA VAL A 118 3.87 15.61 -4.32
C VAL A 118 4.15 14.65 -3.18
N THR A 119 5.05 15.04 -2.29
CA THR A 119 5.22 14.39 -0.99
C THR A 119 4.39 15.11 0.05
N GLY A 120 3.83 14.36 0.99
CA GLY A 120 3.18 14.89 2.18
C GLY A 120 3.71 14.26 3.44
N SER A 121 3.71 15.04 4.52
CA SER A 121 3.85 14.59 5.89
C SER A 121 2.59 14.91 6.68
N GLY A 122 2.30 14.09 7.68
CA GLY A 122 1.11 14.21 8.50
C GLY A 122 1.26 13.37 9.76
N VAL A 123 0.18 13.32 10.53
CA VAL A 123 0.01 12.34 11.60
C VAL A 123 -1.24 11.52 11.36
N ILE A 124 -1.18 10.23 11.72
CA ILE A 124 -2.33 9.34 11.70
C ILE A 124 -2.69 8.88 13.11
N SER A 125 -3.98 8.61 13.31
CA SER A 125 -4.50 8.04 14.55
C SER A 125 -5.60 7.02 14.27
N GLY A 126 -5.75 6.03 15.15
CA GLY A 126 -6.80 5.02 15.09
C GLY A 126 -6.27 3.61 15.25
N TRP A 127 -7.19 2.64 15.20
CA TRP A 127 -6.88 1.23 15.31
C TRP A 127 -6.66 0.59 13.95
N PHE A 128 -5.54 -0.09 13.78
CA PHE A 128 -5.16 -0.76 12.53
C PHE A 128 -4.99 -2.26 12.75
N VAL A 129 -5.69 -3.07 11.96
CA VAL A 129 -5.51 -4.53 12.00
C VAL A 129 -4.14 -4.88 11.42
N VAL A 130 -3.46 -5.88 11.99
CA VAL A 130 -2.17 -6.40 11.51
C VAL A 130 -2.33 -7.81 10.95
N PRO A 131 -2.57 -7.97 9.63
CA PRO A 131 -2.76 -9.28 8.99
C PRO A 131 -1.58 -10.23 9.18
N GLY A 132 -0.35 -9.70 9.25
CA GLY A 132 0.86 -10.50 9.42
C GLY A 132 1.14 -10.95 10.86
N ASP A 133 0.33 -10.53 11.83
CA ASP A 133 0.48 -10.98 13.22
C ASP A 133 0.05 -12.44 13.37
N THR A 134 0.69 -13.18 14.27
CA THR A 134 0.45 -14.62 14.47
C THR A 134 -1.02 -14.94 14.79
N GLU A 135 -1.67 -14.15 15.65
CA GLU A 135 -3.07 -14.37 16.04
C GLU A 135 -4.01 -14.03 14.89
N THR A 136 -3.78 -12.88 14.22
CA THR A 136 -4.54 -12.52 13.03
C THR A 136 -4.38 -13.56 11.93
N MET A 137 -3.16 -14.07 11.73
CA MET A 137 -2.86 -15.07 10.71
C MET A 137 -3.61 -16.38 10.99
N ALA A 138 -3.66 -16.84 12.25
CA ALA A 138 -4.43 -18.02 12.63
C ALA A 138 -5.93 -17.85 12.30
N THR A 139 -6.50 -16.69 12.60
CA THR A 139 -7.87 -16.33 12.24
C THR A 139 -8.06 -16.28 10.72
N LEU A 140 -7.20 -15.57 9.99
CA LEU A 140 -7.27 -15.43 8.54
C LEU A 140 -7.15 -16.79 7.84
N ARG A 141 -6.28 -17.69 8.31
CA ARG A 141 -6.15 -19.06 7.79
C ARG A 141 -7.46 -19.82 7.87
N THR A 142 -8.21 -19.67 8.96
CA THR A 142 -9.52 -20.32 9.11
C THR A 142 -10.54 -19.82 8.07
N ILE A 143 -10.49 -18.53 7.74
CA ILE A 143 -11.48 -17.87 6.86
C ILE A 143 -11.09 -18.00 5.38
N PHE A 144 -9.83 -17.74 5.05
CA PHE A 144 -9.37 -17.44 3.69
C PHE A 144 -8.40 -18.47 3.09
N ARG A 145 -7.94 -19.50 3.84
CA ARG A 145 -6.99 -20.48 3.29
C ARG A 145 -7.52 -21.18 2.04
N ALA A 146 -8.79 -21.59 2.04
CA ALA A 146 -9.40 -22.19 0.85
C ALA A 146 -9.42 -21.23 -0.35
N HIS A 147 -9.55 -19.93 -0.11
CA HIS A 147 -9.47 -18.91 -1.16
C HIS A 147 -8.05 -18.75 -1.68
N ALA A 148 -7.05 -18.70 -0.79
CA ALA A 148 -5.64 -18.66 -1.16
C ALA A 148 -5.26 -19.84 -2.08
N ILE A 149 -5.69 -21.06 -1.73
CA ILE A 149 -5.45 -22.26 -2.55
C ILE A 149 -6.10 -22.15 -3.94
N ARG A 150 -7.36 -21.67 -4.00
CA ARG A 150 -8.04 -21.45 -5.30
C ARG A 150 -7.34 -20.41 -6.17
N LEU A 151 -6.60 -19.49 -5.56
CA LEU A 151 -5.80 -18.48 -6.24
C LEU A 151 -4.39 -18.97 -6.60
N GLY A 152 -4.08 -20.25 -6.36
CA GLY A 152 -2.81 -20.88 -6.73
C GLY A 152 -1.71 -20.79 -5.68
N LEU A 153 -2.01 -20.28 -4.48
CA LEU A 153 -1.04 -20.21 -3.39
C LEU A 153 -0.98 -21.56 -2.66
N ALA A 154 0.22 -21.95 -2.19
CA ALA A 154 0.40 -23.19 -1.44
C ALA A 154 -0.33 -23.18 -0.08
N ASP A 155 -0.35 -22.02 0.57
CA ASP A 155 -1.02 -21.81 1.85
C ASP A 155 -1.34 -20.31 2.06
N LEU A 156 -2.02 -20.00 3.17
CA LEU A 156 -2.15 -18.62 3.65
C LEU A 156 -1.17 -18.38 4.81
N ASP A 157 -0.01 -17.80 4.50
CA ASP A 157 1.05 -17.46 5.45
C ASP A 157 1.51 -16.00 5.28
N THR A 158 2.56 -15.60 6.00
CA THR A 158 3.11 -14.25 5.91
C THR A 158 3.69 -13.95 4.53
N ALA A 159 4.17 -14.95 3.78
CA ALA A 159 4.64 -14.75 2.42
C ALA A 159 3.45 -14.42 1.49
N ALA A 160 2.35 -15.17 1.60
CA ALA A 160 1.12 -14.91 0.84
C ALA A 160 0.53 -13.52 1.10
N ILE A 161 0.59 -13.00 2.33
CA ILE A 161 0.14 -11.64 2.67
C ILE A 161 1.09 -10.56 2.12
N ARG A 162 2.39 -10.83 2.11
CA ARG A 162 3.41 -9.90 1.62
C ARG A 162 3.52 -9.89 0.09
N ASP A 163 3.10 -10.96 -0.58
CA ASP A 163 3.10 -11.06 -2.02
C ASP A 163 2.25 -9.95 -2.66
N GLY A 164 2.74 -9.40 -3.76
CA GLY A 164 2.02 -8.42 -4.56
C GLY A 164 0.97 -9.05 -5.48
N ARG A 165 0.97 -10.38 -5.64
CA ARG A 165 0.01 -11.13 -6.46
C ARG A 165 -0.30 -12.49 -5.83
N PRO A 166 -1.52 -13.03 -5.97
CA PRO A 166 -2.69 -12.39 -6.54
C PRO A 166 -3.35 -11.40 -5.56
N ARG A 167 -3.67 -10.19 -6.05
CA ARG A 167 -4.30 -9.13 -5.23
C ARG A 167 -5.67 -9.51 -4.67
N ALA A 168 -6.38 -10.43 -5.35
CA ALA A 168 -7.69 -10.89 -4.92
C ALA A 168 -7.72 -11.40 -3.47
N LEU A 169 -6.64 -12.06 -3.01
CA LEU A 169 -6.57 -12.56 -1.64
C LEU A 169 -6.58 -11.41 -0.63
N THR A 170 -5.65 -10.47 -0.76
CA THR A 170 -5.50 -9.35 0.18
C THR A 170 -6.67 -8.39 0.11
N GLN A 171 -7.27 -8.19 -1.08
CA GLN A 171 -8.48 -7.39 -1.26
C GLN A 171 -9.69 -8.04 -0.56
N ALA A 172 -9.87 -9.36 -0.66
CA ALA A 172 -10.92 -10.07 0.07
C ALA A 172 -10.73 -9.99 1.60
N ILE A 173 -9.48 -10.10 2.06
CA ILE A 173 -9.14 -9.89 3.48
C ILE A 173 -9.45 -8.45 3.90
N SER A 174 -9.08 -7.47 3.07
CA SER A 174 -9.33 -6.04 3.32
C SER A 174 -10.82 -5.75 3.46
N GLN A 175 -11.64 -6.29 2.56
CA GLN A 175 -13.08 -6.15 2.60
C GLN A 175 -13.67 -6.69 3.91
N TRP A 176 -13.21 -7.85 4.38
CA TRP A 176 -13.64 -8.36 5.68
C TRP A 176 -13.17 -7.46 6.83
N ILE A 177 -11.89 -7.05 6.84
CA ILE A 177 -11.34 -6.18 7.88
C ILE A 177 -12.08 -4.83 7.93
N ASN A 178 -12.50 -4.27 6.80
CA ASN A 178 -13.26 -3.01 6.74
C ASN A 178 -14.59 -3.09 7.51
N THR A 179 -15.16 -4.30 7.68
CA THR A 179 -16.38 -4.53 8.47
C THR A 179 -16.16 -4.62 9.98
N LEU A 180 -14.91 -4.68 10.43
CA LEU A 180 -14.57 -4.83 11.84
C LEU A 180 -14.61 -3.51 12.60
N THR A 181 -14.95 -3.61 13.88
CA THR A 181 -14.80 -2.53 14.86
C THR A 181 -13.60 -2.79 15.76
N ASP A 182 -13.05 -1.72 16.32
CA ASP A 182 -12.03 -1.76 17.35
C ASP A 182 -12.62 -2.00 18.75
N LEU A 183 -11.77 -1.87 19.78
CA LEU A 183 -12.14 -2.07 21.18
C LEU A 183 -13.03 -0.95 21.74
N ASP A 184 -13.07 0.20 21.08
CA ASP A 184 -13.94 1.32 21.40
C ASP A 184 -15.30 1.22 20.67
N ASN A 185 -15.54 0.12 19.96
CA ASN A 185 -16.68 -0.12 19.07
C ASN A 185 -16.77 0.83 17.87
N GLU A 186 -15.66 1.48 17.51
CA GLU A 186 -15.57 2.30 16.31
C GLU A 186 -15.04 1.47 15.14
N PRO A 187 -15.38 1.81 13.88
CA PRO A 187 -14.81 1.12 12.73
C PRO A 187 -13.27 1.24 12.74
N VAL A 188 -12.57 0.13 12.51
CA VAL A 188 -11.10 0.16 12.41
C VAL A 188 -10.64 1.17 11.35
N ALA A 189 -9.55 1.89 11.60
CA ALA A 189 -9.04 2.89 10.68
C ALA A 189 -8.46 2.29 9.38
N GLY A 190 -7.97 1.06 9.46
CA GLY A 190 -7.33 0.42 8.31
C GLY A 190 -6.51 -0.81 8.66
N ILE A 191 -5.49 -1.05 7.83
CA ILE A 191 -4.53 -2.14 7.98
C ILE A 191 -3.13 -1.55 8.18
N GLN A 192 -2.37 -2.11 9.12
CA GLN A 192 -0.92 -1.94 9.20
C GLN A 192 -0.25 -3.19 8.62
N PHE A 193 0.75 -2.99 7.77
CA PHE A 193 1.47 -4.08 7.13
C PHE A 193 2.93 -3.70 6.85
N ASP A 194 3.80 -4.71 6.76
CA ASP A 194 5.19 -4.49 6.35
C ASP A 194 5.28 -4.35 4.82
N SER A 195 6.14 -3.45 4.36
CA SER A 195 6.55 -3.42 2.96
C SER A 195 7.16 -4.75 2.55
N ARG A 196 6.95 -5.14 1.29
CA ARG A 196 7.65 -6.27 0.68
C ARG A 196 9.11 -5.96 0.35
N HIS A 197 9.53 -4.69 0.48
CA HIS A 197 10.88 -4.24 0.13
C HIS A 197 11.87 -4.30 1.29
N GLY A 198 11.43 -4.75 2.47
CA GLY A 198 12.29 -4.94 3.63
C GLY A 198 11.49 -5.04 4.91
N ASP A 199 12.04 -5.72 5.90
CA ASP A 199 11.46 -5.75 7.24
C ASP A 199 11.58 -4.37 7.91
N ASN A 200 10.70 -4.10 8.87
CA ASN A 200 10.62 -2.83 9.63
C ASN A 200 10.25 -1.60 8.79
N LEU A 201 9.78 -1.79 7.55
CA LEU A 201 9.19 -0.75 6.73
C LEU A 201 7.67 -0.77 6.90
N ALA A 202 7.19 -0.19 8.00
CA ALA A 202 5.77 -0.14 8.31
C ALA A 202 5.02 0.76 7.33
N LEU A 203 3.92 0.23 6.80
CA LEU A 203 2.97 0.90 5.93
C LEU A 203 1.56 0.76 6.50
N TRP A 204 0.69 1.68 6.12
CA TRP A 204 -0.74 1.62 6.41
C TRP A 204 -1.56 1.73 5.15
N ALA A 205 -2.67 1.00 5.13
CA ALA A 205 -3.76 1.14 4.19
C ALA A 205 -4.96 1.68 4.98
N LEU A 206 -5.22 2.97 4.85
CA LEU A 206 -6.26 3.69 5.59
C LEU A 206 -7.55 3.69 4.78
N TYR A 207 -8.66 3.33 5.42
CA TYR A 207 -9.95 3.22 4.74
C TYR A 207 -10.70 4.54 4.72
N GLU A 208 -11.31 4.85 3.58
CA GLU A 208 -12.36 5.85 3.51
C GLU A 208 -13.59 5.37 4.28
N ARG A 209 -14.12 6.25 5.14
CA ARG A 209 -15.33 5.99 5.92
C ARG A 209 -16.46 6.96 5.53
N PRO A 210 -17.74 6.54 5.67
CA PRO A 210 -18.86 7.46 5.51
C PRO A 210 -18.70 8.70 6.39
N GLY A 211 -18.83 9.88 5.77
CA GLY A 211 -18.65 11.16 6.47
C GLY A 211 -17.23 11.73 6.40
N ASP A 212 -16.26 11.01 5.84
CA ASP A 212 -14.96 11.60 5.52
C ASP A 212 -15.12 12.74 4.49
N GLY A 213 -14.30 13.79 4.67
CA GLY A 213 -14.19 14.88 3.71
C GLY A 213 -13.24 14.51 2.56
N ALA A 214 -12.61 15.52 1.96
CA ALA A 214 -11.58 15.31 0.94
C ALA A 214 -10.36 14.54 1.48
N VAL A 215 -10.05 14.73 2.76
CA VAL A 215 -9.03 14.01 3.53
C VAL A 215 -9.74 13.18 4.59
N GLY A 216 -9.25 11.96 4.82
CA GLY A 216 -9.80 11.05 5.84
C GLY A 216 -9.67 11.60 7.25
N SER A 217 -10.70 11.39 8.07
CA SER A 217 -10.78 11.85 9.47
C SER A 217 -9.66 11.34 10.39
N LYS A 218 -9.01 10.24 10.00
CA LYS A 218 -7.90 9.61 10.73
C LYS A 218 -6.52 10.19 10.36
N VAL A 219 -6.48 11.23 9.52
CA VAL A 219 -5.26 11.89 9.07
C VAL A 219 -5.31 13.37 9.42
N THR A 220 -4.23 13.89 10.00
CA THR A 220 -3.98 15.34 10.10
C THR A 220 -2.77 15.68 9.22
N PRO A 221 -2.99 16.26 8.02
CA PRO A 221 -1.90 16.75 7.18
C PRO A 221 -1.11 17.84 7.91
N LEU A 222 0.22 17.79 7.79
CA LEU A 222 1.11 18.80 8.39
C LEU A 222 1.82 19.64 7.33
N ASP A 223 2.41 18.99 6.33
CA ASP A 223 3.15 19.66 5.26
C ASP A 223 3.04 18.87 3.96
N PHE A 224 3.18 19.54 2.82
CA PHE A 224 3.29 18.92 1.52
C PHE A 224 4.08 19.79 0.56
N GLY A 225 4.73 19.16 -0.41
CA GLY A 225 5.57 19.86 -1.37
C GLY A 225 5.88 19.01 -2.59
N PRO A 226 6.49 19.61 -3.62
CA PRO A 226 6.92 18.87 -4.80
C PRO A 226 7.94 17.79 -4.40
N VAL A 227 7.95 16.68 -5.15
CA VAL A 227 9.08 15.75 -5.08
C VAL A 227 10.32 16.46 -5.62
N ARG A 228 11.40 16.48 -4.84
CA ARG A 228 12.66 17.14 -5.21
C ARG A 228 13.73 16.10 -5.55
N GLU A 229 14.53 16.39 -6.57
CA GLU A 229 15.64 15.51 -6.97
C GLU A 229 16.73 15.38 -5.88
N ASP A 230 16.85 16.40 -5.02
CA ASP A 230 17.78 16.43 -3.89
C ASP A 230 17.23 15.82 -2.59
N ASP A 231 16.03 15.22 -2.62
CA ASP A 231 15.46 14.51 -1.47
C ASP A 231 16.29 13.27 -1.13
N ARG A 232 16.82 13.23 0.09
CA ARG A 232 17.66 12.13 0.59
C ARG A 232 16.95 10.78 0.57
N ASP A 233 15.67 10.75 0.89
CA ASP A 233 14.87 9.52 0.92
C ASP A 233 14.61 9.00 -0.51
N LEU A 234 14.46 9.91 -1.48
CA LEU A 234 14.33 9.56 -2.90
C LEU A 234 15.65 8.97 -3.43
N ILE A 235 16.77 9.65 -3.19
CA ILE A 235 18.11 9.20 -3.60
C ILE A 235 18.39 7.81 -3.02
N GLU A 236 18.08 7.60 -1.74
CA GLU A 236 18.27 6.31 -1.08
C GLU A 236 17.35 5.22 -1.65
N ALA A 237 16.09 5.53 -1.93
CA ALA A 237 15.18 4.59 -2.58
C ALA A 237 15.65 4.19 -3.98
N MET A 238 16.12 5.14 -4.79
CA MET A 238 16.70 4.87 -6.10
C MET A 238 17.94 3.97 -5.98
N ARG A 239 18.83 4.25 -5.02
CA ARG A 239 20.01 3.42 -4.73
C ARG A 239 19.62 1.98 -4.36
N LEU A 240 18.65 1.81 -3.47
CA LEU A 240 18.18 0.49 -3.02
C LEU A 240 17.51 -0.32 -4.14
N HIS A 241 16.82 0.34 -5.07
CA HIS A 241 16.20 -0.29 -6.24
C HIS A 241 17.11 -0.39 -7.46
N ASN A 242 18.36 0.08 -7.37
CA ASN A 242 19.32 0.20 -8.48
C ASN A 242 18.73 0.98 -9.68
N LEU A 243 18.08 2.11 -9.39
CA LEU A 243 17.47 2.99 -10.38
C LEU A 243 18.39 4.15 -10.73
N VAL A 244 18.32 4.58 -11.98
CA VAL A 244 18.94 5.80 -12.48
C VAL A 244 17.89 6.66 -13.18
N TRP A 245 18.17 7.96 -13.33
CA TRP A 245 17.32 8.81 -14.15
C TRP A 245 17.42 8.40 -15.63
N ASP A 246 16.28 8.43 -16.30
CA ASP A 246 16.18 8.45 -17.75
C ASP A 246 16.41 9.92 -18.15
N ASP A 247 17.53 10.18 -18.82
CA ASP A 247 17.98 11.53 -19.20
C ASP A 247 17.00 12.23 -20.14
#